data_AF-A0A2N0R4A6-F1
#
_entry.id   AF-A0A2N0R4A6-F1
#
_cell.length_a   1.000
_cell.length_b   1.000
_cell.length_c   1.000
_cell.angle_alpha   90.00
_cell.angle_beta   90.00
_cell.angle_gamma   90.00
#
_symmetry.space_group_name_H-M   'P 1'
#
loop_
_entity.id
_entity.type
_entity.pdbx_description
1 polymer ?
#
loop_
_entity_poly.entity_id
_entity_poly.type
_entity_poly.pdbx_seq_one_letter_code
_entity_poly.pdbx_strand_id
1 'polypeptide(L)'
;MSRIERYEEAVNFVSNFNDIFYQTISHNLGSHIEDGFLKDLFNKNSSKTVDKAQLLIERFGKTANPANFTAQAQATNIQPTTFSLIFSIALHVSSKSWENFMAYFFLKFGNLGDDVSDDMDSTSEDDPAAVEFHRQLDELRKKLSNPVVDTPPILPDVEMTPVDQSVTPKNSQKKDK
;
A
#
# COMPACT_ATOMS: atom_id res chain seq x y z
N MET A 1 -37.02 -7.25 -6.12
CA MET A 1 -36.17 -7.51 -4.93
C MET A 1 -36.66 -6.68 -3.75
N SER A 2 -36.91 -7.29 -2.59
CA SER A 2 -37.38 -6.58 -1.41
C SER A 2 -36.30 -5.66 -0.84
N ARG A 3 -36.69 -4.64 -0.06
CA ARG A 3 -35.73 -3.75 0.60
C ARG A 3 -34.83 -4.50 1.60
N ILE A 4 -35.32 -5.58 2.20
CA ILE A 4 -34.58 -6.42 3.15
C ILE A 4 -33.49 -7.24 2.42
N GLU A 5 -33.85 -7.88 1.31
CA GLU A 5 -32.89 -8.63 0.48
C GLU A 5 -31.75 -7.73 -0.03
N ARG A 6 -32.03 -6.47 -0.37
CA ARG A 6 -31.00 -5.49 -0.77
C ARG A 6 -30.00 -5.15 0.35
N TYR A 7 -30.47 -5.09 1.60
CA TYR A 7 -29.57 -4.88 2.74
C TYR A 7 -28.69 -6.11 2.99
N GLU A 8 -29.25 -7.32 2.85
CA GLU A 8 -28.48 -8.56 2.97
C GLU A 8 -27.39 -8.64 1.90
N GLU A 9 -27.69 -8.26 0.65
CA GLU A 9 -26.68 -8.21 -0.42
C GLU A 9 -25.57 -7.18 -0.17
N ALA A 10 -25.92 -5.99 0.34
CA ALA A 10 -24.94 -4.96 0.67
C ALA A 10 -24.03 -5.42 1.82
N VAL A 11 -24.60 -6.04 2.86
CA VAL A 11 -23.82 -6.64 3.96
C VAL A 11 -22.91 -7.73 3.42
N ASN A 12 -23.45 -8.65 2.61
CA ASN A 12 -22.67 -9.74 2.02
C ASN A 12 -21.53 -9.22 1.12
N PHE A 13 -21.76 -8.16 0.36
CA PHE A 13 -20.73 -7.49 -0.43
C PHE A 13 -19.61 -6.95 0.46
N VAL A 14 -19.94 -6.21 1.52
CA VAL A 14 -18.95 -5.64 2.45
C VAL A 14 -18.16 -6.75 3.14
N SER A 15 -18.83 -7.82 3.59
CA SER A 15 -18.20 -8.94 4.28
C SER A 15 -17.22 -9.73 3.40
N ASN A 16 -17.46 -9.80 2.09
CA ASN A 16 -16.62 -10.54 1.14
C ASN A 16 -15.74 -9.64 0.27
N PHE A 17 -15.57 -8.36 0.62
CA PHE A 17 -14.70 -7.44 -0.13
C PHE A 17 -13.19 -7.66 0.14
N ASN A 18 -12.86 -8.57 1.06
CA ASN A 18 -11.49 -8.83 1.53
C ASN A 18 -10.51 -9.15 0.39
N ASP A 19 -10.87 -9.98 -0.58
CA ASP A 19 -9.95 -10.37 -1.66
C ASP A 19 -9.57 -9.18 -2.54
N ILE A 20 -10.56 -8.36 -2.91
CA ILE A 20 -10.34 -7.14 -3.69
C ILE A 20 -9.52 -6.15 -2.87
N PHE A 21 -9.82 -6.03 -1.58
CA PHE A 21 -9.06 -5.20 -0.65
C PHE A 21 -7.58 -5.61 -0.63
N TYR A 22 -7.26 -6.88 -0.37
CA TYR A 22 -5.87 -7.34 -0.30
C TYR A 22 -5.13 -7.21 -1.62
N GLN A 23 -5.77 -7.51 -2.75
CA GLN A 23 -5.17 -7.29 -4.07
C GLN A 23 -4.86 -5.81 -4.30
N THR A 24 -5.78 -4.92 -3.93
CA THR A 24 -5.60 -3.47 -4.07
C THR A 24 -4.44 -2.99 -3.21
N ILE A 25 -4.36 -3.42 -1.95
CA ILE A 25 -3.27 -3.08 -1.05
C ILE A 25 -1.92 -3.56 -1.61
N SER A 26 -1.83 -4.82 -2.04
CA SER A 26 -0.60 -5.40 -2.60
C SER A 26 -0.14 -4.66 -3.85
N HIS A 27 -1.04 -4.35 -4.78
CA HIS A 27 -0.72 -3.61 -5.99
C HIS A 27 -0.18 -2.20 -5.68
N ASN A 28 -0.87 -1.45 -4.82
CA ASN A 28 -0.44 -0.10 -4.47
C ASN A 28 0.91 -0.11 -3.71
N LEU A 29 1.13 -1.08 -2.82
CA LEU A 29 2.44 -1.26 -2.17
C LEU A 29 3.55 -1.59 -3.17
N GLY A 30 3.28 -2.49 -4.12
CA GLY A 30 4.20 -2.85 -5.19
C GLY A 30 4.61 -1.64 -6.05
N SER A 31 3.65 -0.76 -6.36
CA SER A 31 3.92 0.44 -7.17
C SER A 31 5.03 1.34 -6.60
N HIS A 32 5.17 1.44 -5.27
CA HIS A 32 6.22 2.24 -4.63
C HIS A 32 7.63 1.66 -4.82
N ILE A 33 7.73 0.36 -5.11
CA ILE A 33 8.98 -0.32 -5.44
C ILE A 33 9.27 -0.14 -6.94
N GLU A 34 8.26 -0.37 -7.78
CA GLU A 34 8.37 -0.36 -9.24
C GLU A 34 8.72 1.00 -9.81
N ASP A 35 8.15 2.08 -9.26
CA ASP A 35 8.37 3.43 -9.78
C ASP A 35 9.70 4.06 -9.36
N GLY A 36 10.53 3.33 -8.60
CA GLY A 36 11.88 3.75 -8.25
C GLY A 36 11.96 4.80 -7.14
N PHE A 37 10.86 5.26 -6.57
CA PHE A 37 10.91 6.28 -5.53
C PHE A 37 11.69 5.88 -4.29
N LEU A 38 11.55 4.64 -3.82
CA LEU A 38 12.35 4.15 -2.70
C LEU A 38 13.85 4.17 -3.04
N LYS A 39 14.20 3.87 -4.30
CA LYS A 39 15.58 3.97 -4.77
C LYS A 39 16.07 5.41 -4.73
N ASP A 40 15.27 6.38 -5.17
CA ASP A 40 15.64 7.79 -5.14
C ASP A 40 15.77 8.33 -3.71
N LEU A 41 14.85 7.96 -2.83
CA LEU A 41 14.84 8.38 -1.43
C LEU A 41 16.05 7.86 -0.63
N PHE A 42 16.57 6.68 -0.99
CA PHE A 42 17.69 6.02 -0.33
C PHE A 42 18.98 6.00 -1.15
N ASN A 43 19.03 6.71 -2.28
CA ASN A 43 20.23 6.78 -3.11
C ASN A 43 21.39 7.40 -2.31
N LYS A 44 22.49 6.63 -2.16
CA LYS A 44 23.70 7.07 -1.45
C LYS A 44 24.79 7.62 -2.39
N ASN A 45 24.62 7.42 -3.70
CA ASN A 45 25.67 7.65 -4.71
C ASN A 45 25.45 8.93 -5.52
N SER A 46 24.56 9.83 -5.10
CA SER A 46 24.33 11.07 -5.82
C SER A 46 25.39 12.12 -5.45
N SER A 47 26.06 12.67 -6.46
CA SER A 47 26.94 13.84 -6.32
C SER A 47 26.18 15.11 -5.88
N LYS A 48 24.84 15.07 -5.93
CA LYS A 48 23.93 16.08 -5.40
C LYS A 48 23.27 15.57 -4.12
N THR A 49 23.23 16.38 -3.08
CA THR A 49 22.47 16.10 -1.86
C THR A 49 20.98 16.01 -2.22
N VAL A 50 20.36 14.85 -2.00
CA VAL A 50 18.92 14.66 -2.21
C VAL A 50 18.18 15.08 -0.94
N ASP A 51 17.29 16.07 -1.05
CA ASP A 51 16.41 16.46 0.05
C ASP A 51 15.27 15.44 0.18
N LYS A 52 15.44 14.52 1.13
CA LYS A 52 14.45 13.47 1.42
C LYS A 52 13.13 14.02 1.93
N ALA A 53 13.15 15.15 2.65
CA ALA A 53 11.92 15.75 3.15
C ALA A 53 11.12 16.32 1.98
N GLN A 54 11.79 16.99 1.04
CA GLN A 54 11.16 17.49 -0.18
C GLN A 54 10.57 16.35 -1.02
N LEU A 55 11.30 15.26 -1.25
CA LEU A 55 10.78 14.10 -2.01
C LEU A 55 9.53 13.49 -1.37
N LEU A 56 9.50 13.36 -0.04
CA LEU A 56 8.31 12.86 0.68
C LEU A 56 7.12 13.82 0.55
N ILE A 57 7.36 15.12 0.65
CA ILE A 57 6.31 16.14 0.52
C ILE A 57 5.78 16.21 -0.91
N GLU A 58 6.64 16.13 -1.92
CA GLU A 58 6.23 16.12 -3.33
C GLU A 58 5.36 14.90 -3.64
N ARG A 59 5.70 13.73 -3.08
CA ARG A 59 4.96 12.50 -3.34
C ARG A 59 3.66 12.37 -2.54
N PHE A 60 3.68 12.71 -1.26
CA PHE A 60 2.59 12.41 -0.32
C PHE A 60 1.94 13.67 0.28
N GLY A 61 2.40 14.86 -0.08
CA GLY A 61 1.88 16.14 0.39
C GLY A 61 2.53 16.62 1.70
N LYS A 62 2.11 17.81 2.15
CA LYS A 62 2.71 18.51 3.31
C LYS A 62 2.60 17.72 4.63
N THR A 63 1.64 16.82 4.75
CA THR A 63 1.47 15.96 5.93
C THR A 63 2.62 14.96 6.06
N ALA A 64 3.29 14.62 4.96
CA ALA A 64 4.48 13.78 4.90
C ALA A 64 5.79 14.55 5.17
N ASN A 65 5.71 15.74 5.78
CA ASN A 65 6.91 16.41 6.24
C ASN A 65 7.50 15.65 7.45
N PRO A 66 8.76 15.18 7.41
CA PRO A 66 9.40 14.54 8.55
C PRO A 66 9.36 15.34 9.86
N ALA A 67 9.29 16.68 9.78
CA ALA A 67 9.17 17.55 10.95
C ALA A 67 7.88 17.29 11.77
N ASN A 68 6.83 16.75 11.14
CA ASN A 68 5.58 16.41 11.83
C ASN A 68 5.74 15.20 12.77
N PHE A 69 6.84 14.46 12.66
CA PHE A 69 7.06 13.19 13.37
C PHE A 69 8.19 13.26 14.40
N THR A 70 8.72 14.45 14.72
CA THR A 70 9.89 14.59 15.63
C THR A 70 9.63 14.04 17.03
N ALA A 71 8.44 14.25 17.59
CA ALA A 71 8.11 13.76 18.93
C ALA A 71 8.04 12.22 18.98
N GLN A 72 7.40 11.61 17.99
CA GLN A 72 7.30 10.15 17.85
C GLN A 72 8.66 9.54 17.57
N ALA A 73 9.45 10.15 16.68
CA ALA A 73 10.83 9.78 16.39
C ALA A 73 11.69 9.71 17.65
N GLN A 74 11.57 10.72 18.53
CA GLN A 74 12.27 10.75 19.80
C GLN A 74 11.77 9.67 20.76
N ALA A 75 10.45 9.47 20.85
CA ALA A 75 9.86 8.48 21.76
C ALA A 75 10.21 7.03 21.39
N THR A 76 10.36 6.71 20.10
CA THR A 76 10.62 5.33 19.64
C THR A 76 12.05 5.11 19.12
N ASN A 77 12.90 6.14 19.12
CA ASN A 77 14.26 6.08 18.57
C ASN A 77 14.32 5.65 17.08
N ILE A 78 13.35 6.11 16.27
CA ILE A 78 13.31 5.88 14.81
C ILE A 78 13.49 7.22 14.11
N GLN A 79 14.15 7.25 12.95
CA GLN A 79 14.35 8.50 12.21
C GLN A 79 13.01 9.11 11.74
N PRO A 80 12.83 10.44 11.82
CA PRO A 80 11.59 11.10 11.38
C PRO A 80 11.22 10.81 9.92
N THR A 81 12.23 10.71 9.04
CA THR A 81 12.04 10.36 7.62
C THR A 81 11.44 8.96 7.46
N THR A 82 11.89 8.00 8.28
CA THR A 82 11.35 6.63 8.27
C THR A 82 9.91 6.60 8.76
N PHE A 83 9.60 7.34 9.82
CA PHE A 83 8.21 7.46 10.30
C PHE A 83 7.29 8.07 9.25
N SER A 84 7.73 9.18 8.66
CA SER A 84 6.98 9.84 7.61
C SER A 84 6.73 8.90 6.43
N LEU A 85 7.75 8.16 5.99
CA LEU A 85 7.60 7.20 4.90
C LEU A 85 6.57 6.11 5.22
N ILE A 86 6.69 5.45 6.38
CA ILE A 86 5.77 4.37 6.78
C ILE A 86 4.34 4.89 6.88
N PHE A 87 4.15 6.01 7.57
CA PHE A 87 2.84 6.63 7.76
C PHE A 87 2.21 7.04 6.42
N SER A 88 2.98 7.68 5.54
CA SER A 88 2.50 8.14 4.26
C SER A 88 2.16 7.01 3.29
N ILE A 89 2.96 5.94 3.25
CA ILE A 89 2.65 4.74 2.45
C ILE A 89 1.35 4.11 2.97
N ALA A 90 1.24 3.89 4.28
CA ALA A 90 0.04 3.30 4.88
C ALA A 90 -1.21 4.15 4.55
N LEU A 91 -1.14 5.46 4.77
CA LEU A 91 -2.25 6.36 4.49
C LEU A 91 -2.63 6.39 3.01
N HIS A 92 -1.64 6.46 2.11
CA HIS A 92 -1.86 6.48 0.67
C HIS A 92 -2.55 5.20 0.19
N VAL A 93 -2.00 4.05 0.58
CA VAL A 93 -2.51 2.73 0.20
C VAL A 93 -3.91 2.49 0.78
N SER A 94 -4.16 2.90 2.03
CA SER A 94 -5.50 2.85 2.64
C SER A 94 -6.50 3.75 1.89
N SER A 95 -6.09 4.97 1.52
CA SER A 95 -6.94 5.89 0.74
C SER A 95 -7.31 5.28 -0.62
N LYS A 96 -6.34 4.69 -1.33
CA LYS A 96 -6.57 4.02 -2.62
C LYS A 96 -7.50 2.82 -2.48
N SER A 97 -7.35 2.04 -1.41
CA SER A 97 -8.25 0.93 -1.12
C SER A 97 -9.67 1.40 -0.82
N TRP A 98 -9.82 2.52 -0.09
CA TRP A 98 -11.12 3.13 0.17
C TRP A 98 -11.79 3.66 -1.10
N GLU A 99 -11.05 4.38 -1.95
CA GLU A 99 -11.52 4.83 -3.27
C GLU A 99 -12.02 3.64 -4.11
N ASN A 100 -11.26 2.54 -4.13
CA ASN A 100 -11.63 1.33 -4.84
C ASN A 100 -12.92 0.71 -4.25
N PHE A 101 -13.00 0.54 -2.94
CA PHE A 101 -14.22 0.08 -2.27
C PHE A 101 -15.44 0.93 -2.65
N MET A 102 -15.32 2.25 -2.58
CA MET A 102 -16.39 3.19 -2.90
C MET A 102 -16.83 3.06 -4.36
N ALA A 103 -15.89 2.89 -5.29
CA ALA A 103 -16.20 2.68 -6.71
C ALA A 103 -17.03 1.41 -6.91
N TYR A 104 -16.61 0.27 -6.33
CA TYR A 104 -17.36 -0.98 -6.44
C TYR A 104 -18.72 -0.90 -5.74
N PHE A 105 -18.76 -0.29 -4.56
CA PHE A 105 -19.98 -0.16 -3.78
C PHE A 105 -21.01 0.70 -4.52
N PHE A 106 -20.64 1.88 -5.01
CA PHE A 106 -21.56 2.74 -5.76
C PHE A 106 -21.87 2.23 -7.16
N LEU A 107 -20.97 1.50 -7.81
CA LEU A 107 -21.30 0.85 -9.08
C LEU A 107 -22.43 -0.17 -8.87
N LYS A 108 -22.36 -0.96 -7.79
CA LYS A 108 -23.37 -1.98 -7.49
C LYS A 108 -24.64 -1.41 -6.89
N PHE A 109 -24.53 -0.39 -6.03
CA PHE A 109 -25.64 0.10 -5.20
C PHE A 109 -26.03 1.57 -5.43
N GLY A 110 -25.33 2.31 -6.29
CA GLY A 110 -25.51 3.75 -6.47
C GLY A 110 -26.64 4.16 -7.41
N ASN A 111 -27.06 3.29 -8.33
CA ASN A 111 -28.17 3.54 -9.27
C ASN A 111 -29.53 3.03 -8.76
N LEU A 112 -29.74 2.96 -7.45
CA LEU A 112 -30.99 2.46 -6.85
C LEU A 112 -31.96 3.58 -6.42
N GLY A 113 -31.79 4.77 -6.99
CA GLY A 113 -32.60 5.95 -6.71
C GLY A 113 -33.51 6.33 -7.87
N ASP A 114 -34.45 5.44 -8.25
CA ASP A 114 -35.77 5.90 -8.69
C ASP A 114 -36.79 4.79 -8.42
N ASP A 115 -37.66 5.03 -7.45
CA ASP A 115 -38.78 4.17 -7.12
C ASP A 115 -40.04 5.02 -7.20
N VAL A 116 -40.60 5.17 -8.40
CA VAL A 116 -42.05 5.25 -8.62
C VAL A 116 -42.40 4.67 -9.99
N SER A 117 -42.72 3.38 -10.03
CA SER A 117 -43.93 2.89 -10.70
C SER A 117 -44.12 1.44 -10.27
N ASP A 118 -45.06 1.23 -9.35
CA ASP A 118 -45.66 -0.07 -9.07
C ASP A 118 -46.26 -0.60 -10.37
N ASP A 119 -45.51 -1.37 -11.16
CA ASP A 119 -46.08 -2.32 -12.11
C ASP A 119 -45.06 -3.42 -12.44
N MET A 120 -45.30 -4.55 -11.76
CA MET A 120 -45.11 -5.93 -12.18
C MET A 120 -44.17 -6.25 -13.36
N ASP A 121 -43.25 -7.16 -13.02
CA ASP A 121 -42.79 -8.31 -13.80
C ASP A 121 -41.64 -8.10 -14.79
N SER A 122 -40.44 -8.51 -14.36
CA SER A 122 -39.45 -9.30 -15.13
C SER A 122 -38.12 -9.35 -14.37
N THR A 123 -37.95 -10.33 -13.47
CA THR A 123 -36.59 -10.70 -13.04
C THR A 123 -36.02 -11.60 -14.13
N SER A 124 -35.39 -10.99 -15.14
CA SER A 124 -34.66 -11.70 -16.19
C SER A 124 -33.22 -11.90 -15.71
N GLU A 125 -32.74 -13.14 -15.66
CA GLU A 125 -31.34 -13.49 -15.38
C GLU A 125 -30.37 -12.96 -16.47
N ASP A 126 -30.89 -12.44 -17.58
CA ASP A 126 -30.17 -11.69 -18.62
C ASP A 126 -30.24 -10.17 -18.39
N ASP A 127 -29.92 -9.68 -17.19
CA ASP A 127 -29.74 -8.24 -16.99
C ASP A 127 -28.43 -7.81 -17.68
N PRO A 128 -28.48 -7.06 -18.80
CA PRO A 128 -27.28 -6.61 -19.49
C PRO A 128 -26.37 -5.75 -18.59
N ALA A 129 -26.93 -5.11 -17.56
CA ALA A 129 -26.14 -4.38 -16.57
C ALA A 129 -25.34 -5.32 -15.64
N ALA A 130 -25.89 -6.48 -15.27
CA ALA A 130 -25.19 -7.49 -14.47
C ALA A 130 -24.10 -8.21 -15.27
N VAL A 131 -24.31 -8.44 -16.57
CA VAL A 131 -23.29 -9.01 -17.47
C VAL A 131 -22.17 -7.99 -17.72
N GLU A 132 -22.51 -6.73 -17.97
CA GLU A 132 -21.53 -5.64 -18.08
C GLU A 132 -20.77 -5.42 -16.76
N PHE A 133 -21.43 -5.61 -15.63
CA PHE A 133 -20.82 -5.57 -14.30
C PHE A 133 -19.73 -6.63 -14.16
N HIS A 134 -20.01 -7.91 -14.45
CA HIS A 134 -19.00 -8.97 -14.39
C HIS A 134 -17.83 -8.70 -15.34
N ARG A 135 -18.10 -8.15 -16.53
CA ARG A 135 -17.07 -7.76 -17.49
C ARG A 135 -16.17 -6.63 -16.96
N GLN A 136 -16.74 -5.57 -16.38
CA GLN A 136 -15.97 -4.48 -15.80
C GLN A 136 -15.15 -4.93 -14.59
N LEU A 137 -15.70 -5.83 -13.78
CA LEU A 137 -15.04 -6.45 -12.64
C LEU A 137 -13.84 -7.28 -13.09
N ASP A 138 -14.01 -8.10 -14.12
CA ASP A 138 -12.94 -8.92 -14.67
C ASP A 138 -11.86 -8.08 -15.35
N GLU A 139 -12.23 -7.00 -16.06
CA GLU A 139 -11.25 -6.07 -16.63
C GLU A 139 -10.46 -5.31 -15.55
N LEU A 140 -11.11 -4.90 -14.47
CA LEU A 140 -10.45 -4.26 -13.35
C LEU A 140 -9.53 -5.24 -12.61
N ARG A 141 -9.98 -6.49 -12.41
CA ARG A 141 -9.17 -7.58 -11.84
C ARG A 141 -7.97 -7.90 -12.73
N LYS A 142 -8.13 -7.95 -14.06
CA LYS A 142 -7.02 -8.13 -15.01
C LYS A 142 -6.00 -7.00 -14.95
N LYS A 143 -6.43 -5.74 -14.87
CA LYS A 143 -5.53 -4.59 -14.71
C LYS A 143 -4.74 -4.65 -13.41
N LEU A 144 -5.34 -5.19 -12.36
CA LEU A 144 -4.73 -5.31 -11.03
C LEU A 144 -3.84 -6.55 -10.90
N SER A 145 -4.14 -7.63 -11.64
CA SER A 145 -3.45 -8.93 -11.61
C SER A 145 -2.24 -9.04 -12.54
N ASN A 146 -1.61 -7.94 -12.98
CA ASN A 146 -0.31 -8.08 -13.63
C ASN A 146 0.67 -8.70 -12.63
N PRO A 147 1.16 -9.93 -12.87
CA PRO A 147 2.09 -10.56 -11.97
C PRO A 147 3.44 -9.88 -12.17
N VAL A 148 3.93 -9.22 -11.13
CA VAL A 148 5.36 -9.00 -11.00
C VAL A 148 5.99 -10.38 -11.03
N VAL A 149 6.85 -10.63 -12.02
CA VAL A 149 7.66 -11.84 -12.06
C VAL A 149 8.49 -11.85 -10.78
N ASP A 150 8.15 -12.75 -9.86
CA ASP A 150 8.90 -13.07 -8.64
C ASP A 150 10.26 -13.67 -9.02
N THR A 151 11.16 -12.87 -9.56
CA THR A 151 12.58 -13.17 -9.47
C THR A 151 13.10 -12.36 -8.30
N PRO A 152 13.36 -12.99 -7.15
CA PRO A 152 14.03 -12.33 -6.04
C PRO A 152 15.33 -11.69 -6.56
N PRO A 153 15.67 -10.46 -6.17
CA PRO A 153 16.98 -9.92 -6.49
C PRO A 153 18.04 -10.85 -5.90
N ILE A 154 18.86 -11.45 -6.76
CA ILE A 154 20.00 -12.27 -6.34
C ILE A 154 20.98 -11.32 -5.64
N LEU A 155 21.08 -11.45 -4.33
CA LEU A 155 22.12 -10.78 -3.56
C LEU A 155 23.47 -11.43 -3.94
N PRO A 156 24.53 -10.66 -4.23
CA PRO A 156 25.85 -11.25 -4.37
C PRO A 156 26.25 -11.84 -3.03
N ASP A 157 26.62 -13.12 -3.01
CA ASP A 157 27.22 -13.74 -1.84
C ASP A 157 28.50 -12.98 -1.50
N VAL A 158 28.47 -12.26 -0.39
CA VAL A 158 29.68 -11.70 0.22
C VAL A 158 30.41 -12.88 0.85
N GLU A 159 31.53 -13.28 0.23
CA GLU A 159 32.51 -14.16 0.85
C GLU A 159 33.00 -13.50 2.15
N MET A 160 32.52 -14.00 3.29
CA MET A 160 33.09 -13.69 4.59
C MET A 160 34.42 -14.42 4.69
N THR A 161 35.49 -13.78 4.21
CA THR A 161 36.85 -14.20 4.57
C THR A 161 36.98 -14.11 6.09
N PRO A 162 37.45 -15.16 6.78
CA PRO A 162 37.65 -15.09 8.22
C PRO A 162 38.77 -14.11 8.49
N VAL A 163 38.42 -12.95 9.05
CA VAL A 163 39.39 -11.97 9.56
C VAL A 163 40.01 -12.58 10.81
N ASP A 164 41.13 -13.25 10.64
CA ASP A 164 41.94 -13.81 11.71
C ASP A 164 42.69 -12.65 12.39
N GLN A 165 42.04 -11.96 13.32
CA GLN A 165 42.70 -11.00 14.20
C GLN A 165 43.04 -11.66 15.53
N SER A 166 44.31 -12.09 15.64
CA SER A 166 44.95 -12.41 16.91
C SER A 166 44.99 -11.16 17.79
N VAL A 167 44.04 -11.05 18.71
CA VAL A 167 44.06 -10.03 19.77
C VAL A 167 44.91 -10.58 20.92
N THR A 168 46.18 -10.15 20.96
CA THR A 168 47.03 -10.33 22.14
C THR A 168 46.59 -9.33 23.23
N PRO A 169 46.19 -9.77 24.44
CA PRO A 169 45.81 -8.82 25.49
C PRO A 169 47.07 -8.16 26.06
N LYS A 170 47.19 -6.84 25.89
CA LYS A 170 48.25 -6.03 26.50
C LYS A 170 47.91 -5.77 27.96
N ASN A 171 48.54 -6.55 28.83
CA ASN A 171 48.66 -6.38 30.27
C ASN A 171 49.04 -4.92 30.62
N SER A 172 48.12 -4.23 31.31
CA SER A 172 48.34 -2.90 31.89
C SER A 172 48.85 -3.05 33.33
N GLN A 173 50.16 -2.89 33.51
CA GLN A 173 50.78 -2.72 34.82
C GLN A 173 50.47 -1.31 35.36
N LYS A 174 49.74 -1.22 36.48
CA LYS A 174 49.72 -0.02 37.32
C LYS A 174 50.98 -0.02 38.19
N LYS A 175 51.82 1.01 38.01
CA LYS A 175 52.87 1.40 38.94
C LYS A 175 52.26 2.46 39.85
N ASP A 176 52.03 2.12 41.11
CA ASP A 176 51.85 3.14 42.15
C ASP A 176 53.19 3.33 42.89
N LYS A 177 53.48 4.61 43.13
CA LYS A 177 54.68 5.15 43.76
C LYS A 177 54.41 5.39 45.24
#